data_AF-A0A958YBU3-F1
#
_entry.id   AF-A0A958YBU3-F1
#
_cell.length_a   1.000
_cell.length_b   1.000
_cell.length_c   1.000
_cell.angle_alpha   90.00
_cell.angle_beta   90.00
_cell.angle_gamma   90.00
#
_symmetry.space_group_name_H-M   'P 1'
#
loop_
_entity.id
_entity.type
_entity.pdbx_description
1 polymer ?
#
loop_
_entity_poly.entity_id
_entity_poly.type
_entity_poly.pdbx_seq_one_letter_code
_entity_poly.pdbx_strand_id
1 'polypeptide(L)'
;MYLLKFDWNPSTGIDIIGDFKLHYYSLMWILAFIVGWFIMKRIYQREKISLEYLDPLFIYTVLATMIGARLGHVLFYQSELISEDFFSIFLPFSFKNGIK
;
A
#
# COMPACT_ATOMS: atom_id res chain seq x y z
N MET A 1 40.70 -12.90 1.15
CA MET A 1 39.85 -13.42 2.24
C MET A 1 38.45 -12.79 2.13
N TYR A 2 37.69 -13.15 1.09
CA TYR A 2 36.35 -12.60 0.79
C TYR A 2 35.21 -13.57 1.14
N LEU A 3 35.52 -14.81 1.55
CA LEU A 3 34.55 -15.90 1.72
C LEU A 3 33.76 -15.87 3.04
N LEU A 4 34.07 -14.94 3.96
CA LEU A 4 33.40 -14.81 5.26
C LEU A 4 32.50 -13.56 5.38
N LYS A 5 32.37 -12.78 4.30
CA LYS A 5 31.55 -11.56 4.30
C LYS A 5 30.36 -11.75 3.37
N PHE A 6 29.17 -11.82 3.97
CA PHE A 6 27.90 -11.78 3.26
C PHE A 6 27.46 -10.33 3.14
N ASP A 7 27.37 -9.82 1.91
CA ASP A 7 26.94 -8.45 1.65
C ASP A 7 25.39 -8.42 1.57
N TRP A 8 24.77 -7.88 2.62
CA TRP A 8 23.31 -7.73 2.72
C TRP A 8 22.88 -6.35 2.22
N ASN A 9 23.17 -6.04 0.96
CA ASN A 9 22.72 -4.83 0.30
C ASN A 9 22.05 -5.14 -1.05
N PRO A 10 20.89 -5.83 -1.04
CA PRO A 10 20.15 -6.10 -2.26
C PRO A 10 19.61 -4.79 -2.86
N SER A 11 19.57 -4.73 -4.19
CA SER A 11 18.94 -3.60 -4.90
C SER A 11 17.49 -3.42 -4.44
N THR A 12 17.11 -2.19 -4.10
CA THR A 12 15.78 -1.86 -3.57
C THR A 12 14.68 -1.75 -4.63
N GLY A 13 15.05 -1.71 -5.91
CA GLY A 13 14.11 -1.52 -7.02
C GLY A 13 14.79 -1.48 -8.38
N ILE A 14 13.98 -1.26 -9.41
CA ILE A 14 14.40 -1.10 -10.81
C ILE A 14 14.40 0.39 -11.14
N ASP A 15 15.51 0.90 -11.64
CA ASP A 15 15.62 2.27 -12.13
C ASP A 15 15.03 2.33 -13.54
N ILE A 16 14.00 3.15 -13.76
CA ILE A 16 13.25 3.18 -15.03
C ILE A 16 13.72 4.34 -15.90
N ILE A 17 13.39 5.58 -15.52
CA ILE A 17 13.70 6.81 -16.27
C ILE A 17 13.99 7.93 -15.28
N GLY A 18 15.15 8.59 -15.43
CA GLY A 18 15.56 9.70 -14.55
C GLY A 18 15.65 9.28 -13.09
N ASP A 19 15.10 10.11 -12.19
CA ASP A 19 15.03 9.86 -10.73
C ASP A 19 13.87 8.92 -10.32
N PHE A 20 13.15 8.31 -11.27
CA PHE A 20 12.04 7.42 -10.92
C PHE A 20 12.52 5.98 -10.71
N LYS A 21 12.54 5.57 -9.44
CA LYS A 21 12.85 4.21 -9.00
C LYS A 21 11.60 3.42 -8.65
N LEU A 22 11.38 2.30 -9.33
CA LEU A 22 10.30 1.38 -9.01
C LEU A 22 10.75 0.39 -7.93
N HIS A 23 10.28 0.59 -6.71
CA HIS A 23 10.61 -0.28 -5.59
C HIS A 23 9.99 -1.67 -5.73
N TYR A 24 10.76 -2.72 -5.42
CA TYR A 24 10.24 -4.10 -5.41
C TYR A 24 9.09 -4.27 -4.41
N TYR A 25 9.11 -3.53 -3.32
CA TYR A 25 8.01 -3.50 -2.34
C TYR A 25 6.68 -3.11 -2.99
N SER A 26 6.66 -2.05 -3.82
CA SER A 26 5.46 -1.61 -4.54
C SER A 26 4.98 -2.67 -5.54
N LEU A 27 5.91 -3.39 -6.18
CA LEU A 27 5.57 -4.50 -7.06
C LEU A 27 4.92 -5.67 -6.32
N MET A 28 5.42 -5.99 -5.12
CA MET A 28 4.82 -7.05 -4.27
C MET A 28 3.40 -6.71 -3.85
N TRP A 29 3.10 -5.43 -3.62
CA TRP A 29 1.74 -4.97 -3.36
C TRP A 29 0.80 -5.22 -4.53
N ILE A 30 1.21 -4.86 -5.75
CA ILE A 30 0.42 -5.11 -6.96
C ILE A 30 0.20 -6.62 -7.12
N LEU A 31 1.25 -7.41 -6.94
CA LEU A 31 1.17 -8.88 -7.02
C LEU A 31 0.17 -9.45 -6.01
N ALA A 32 0.20 -8.98 -4.77
CA ALA A 32 -0.72 -9.42 -3.72
C ALA A 32 -2.19 -9.17 -4.09
N PHE A 33 -2.50 -8.00 -4.64
CA PHE A 33 -3.86 -7.68 -5.09
C PHE A 33 -4.31 -8.54 -6.28
N ILE A 34 -3.43 -8.76 -7.26
CA ILE A 34 -3.72 -9.63 -8.42
C ILE A 34 -4.02 -11.06 -7.95
N VAL A 35 -3.15 -11.62 -7.10
CA VAL A 35 -3.32 -12.96 -6.55
C VAL A 35 -4.62 -13.05 -5.74
N GLY A 36 -4.90 -12.05 -4.90
CA GLY A 36 -6.13 -11.95 -4.12
C GLY A 36 -7.39 -11.95 -4.99
N TRP A 37 -7.38 -11.20 -6.10
CA TRP A 37 -8.50 -11.17 -7.06
C TRP A 37 -8.74 -12.55 -7.69
N PHE A 38 -7.69 -13.25 -8.11
CA PHE A 38 -7.81 -14.60 -8.67
C PHE A 38 -8.34 -15.62 -7.65
N ILE A 39 -7.88 -15.54 -6.40
CA ILE A 39 -8.39 -16.37 -5.31
C ILE A 39 -9.89 -16.11 -5.12
N MET A 40 -10.29 -14.84 -5.04
CA MET A 40 -11.69 -14.47 -4.81
C MET A 40 -12.60 -14.86 -5.97
N LYS A 41 -12.12 -14.69 -7.21
CA LYS A 41 -12.82 -15.20 -8.41
C LYS A 41 -13.11 -16.70 -8.30
N ARG A 42 -12.13 -17.49 -7.86
CA ARG A 42 -12.29 -18.94 -7.69
C ARG A 42 -13.33 -19.28 -6.61
N ILE A 43 -13.38 -18.50 -5.53
CA ILE A 43 -14.38 -18.66 -4.45
C ILE A 43 -15.77 -18.35 -5.00
N TYR A 44 -15.94 -17.23 -5.70
CA TYR A 44 -17.23 -16.81 -6.27
C TYR A 44 -17.81 -17.85 -7.23
N GLN A 45 -16.96 -18.42 -8.08
CA GLN A 45 -17.35 -19.49 -9.00
C GLN A 45 -17.79 -20.77 -8.26
N ARG A 46 -17.11 -21.12 -7.15
CA ARG A 46 -17.49 -22.28 -6.33
C ARG A 46 -18.80 -22.08 -5.60
N GLU A 47 -19.03 -20.88 -5.09
CA GLU A 47 -20.23 -20.53 -4.32
C GLU A 47 -21.41 -20.09 -5.18
N LYS A 48 -21.23 -20.06 -6.51
CA LYS A 48 -22.25 -19.63 -7.49
C LYS A 48 -22.73 -18.19 -7.26
N ILE A 49 -21.82 -17.33 -6.80
CA ILE A 49 -22.06 -15.90 -6.62
C ILE A 49 -21.82 -15.19 -7.97
N SER A 50 -22.61 -14.15 -8.26
CA SER A 50 -22.40 -13.33 -9.46
C SER A 50 -21.02 -12.67 -9.43
N LEU A 51 -20.27 -12.80 -10.54
CA LEU A 51 -18.96 -12.17 -10.70
C LEU A 51 -19.05 -10.64 -10.82
N GLU A 52 -20.25 -10.08 -11.02
CA GLU A 52 -20.48 -8.63 -11.08
C GLU A 52 -20.10 -7.92 -9.77
N TYR A 53 -20.16 -8.62 -8.63
CA TYR A 53 -19.77 -8.07 -7.33
C TYR A 53 -18.27 -8.17 -7.05
N LEU A 54 -17.51 -8.93 -7.84
CA LEU A 54 -16.09 -9.15 -7.63
C LEU A 54 -15.28 -7.87 -7.82
N ASP A 55 -15.56 -7.12 -8.89
CA ASP A 55 -14.83 -5.91 -9.23
C ASP A 55 -15.10 -4.75 -8.25
N PRO A 56 -16.36 -4.46 -7.85
CA PRO A 56 -16.64 -3.53 -6.76
C PRO A 56 -15.94 -3.91 -5.45
N LEU A 57 -15.97 -5.19 -5.07
CA LEU A 57 -15.31 -5.68 -3.86
C LEU A 57 -13.79 -5.47 -3.92
N PHE A 58 -13.18 -5.74 -5.08
CA PHE A 58 -11.77 -5.50 -5.30
C PHE A 58 -11.41 -4.02 -5.10
N ILE A 59 -12.18 -3.10 -5.70
CA ILE A 59 -11.98 -1.65 -5.53
C ILE A 59 -12.10 -1.26 -4.05
N TYR A 60 -13.13 -1.74 -3.36
CA TYR A 60 -13.29 -1.46 -1.92
C TYR A 60 -12.12 -1.98 -1.10
N THR A 61 -11.58 -3.15 -1.44
CA THR A 61 -10.44 -3.74 -0.73
C THR A 61 -9.17 -2.91 -0.92
N VAL A 62 -8.89 -2.46 -2.15
CA VAL A 62 -7.74 -1.59 -2.44
C VAL A 62 -7.84 -0.27 -1.67
N LEU A 63 -9.00 0.41 -1.75
CA LEU A 63 -9.23 1.67 -1.06
C LEU A 63 -9.16 1.52 0.47
N ALA A 64 -9.82 0.49 1.02
CA ALA A 64 -9.80 0.21 2.45
C ALA A 64 -8.38 -0.07 2.95
N THR A 65 -7.56 -0.76 2.14
CA THR A 65 -6.17 -1.04 2.51
C THR A 65 -5.33 0.23 2.50
N MET A 66 -5.46 1.10 1.49
CA MET A 66 -4.74 2.37 1.44
C MET A 66 -5.12 3.29 2.60
N ILE A 67 -6.42 3.46 2.85
CA ILE A 67 -6.94 4.30 3.93
C ILE A 67 -6.55 3.70 5.28
N GLY A 68 -6.72 2.39 5.45
CA GLY A 68 -6.39 1.67 6.69
C GLY A 68 -4.91 1.74 7.03
N ALA A 69 -4.02 1.61 6.05
CA ALA A 69 -2.58 1.75 6.26
C ALA A 69 -2.22 3.17 6.74
N ARG A 70 -2.83 4.21 6.14
CA ARG A 70 -2.61 5.60 6.55
C ARG A 70 -3.14 5.88 7.94
N LEU A 71 -4.38 5.47 8.22
CA LEU A 71 -4.99 5.63 9.54
C LEU A 71 -4.22 4.86 10.60
N GLY A 72 -3.82 3.61 10.33
CA GLY A 72 -3.01 2.81 11.25
C GLY A 72 -1.68 3.51 11.56
N HIS A 73 -0.98 4.00 10.54
CA HIS A 73 0.27 4.75 10.77
C HIS A 73 0.05 5.95 11.69
N VAL A 74 -0.99 6.74 11.44
CA VAL A 74 -1.30 7.93 12.27
C VAL A 74 -1.68 7.51 13.69
N LEU A 75 -2.60 6.56 13.86
CA LEU A 75 -3.06 6.12 15.18
C LEU A 75 -1.93 5.56 16.05
N PHE A 76 -1.01 4.78 15.46
CA PHE A 76 0.04 4.10 16.22
C PHE A 76 1.34 4.89 16.37
N TYR A 77 1.72 5.69 15.36
CA TYR A 77 3.02 6.38 15.35
C TYR A 77 2.92 7.90 15.43
N GLN A 78 1.79 8.49 15.05
CA GLN A 78 1.60 9.94 14.98
C GLN A 78 0.25 10.37 15.59
N SER A 79 -0.07 9.86 16.77
CA SER A 79 -1.36 10.08 17.42
C SER A 79 -1.61 11.57 17.73
N GLU A 80 -0.54 12.35 17.91
CA GLU A 80 -0.57 13.80 18.13
C GLU A 80 -1.24 14.55 16.95
N LEU A 81 -1.09 14.07 15.71
CA LEU A 81 -1.72 14.68 14.53
C LEU A 81 -3.26 14.70 14.62
N ILE A 82 -3.86 13.75 15.35
CA ILE A 82 -5.32 13.63 15.47
C ILE A 82 -5.90 14.85 16.19
N SER A 83 -5.20 15.36 17.20
CA SER A 83 -5.66 16.50 17.99
C SER A 83 -5.23 17.84 17.42
N GLU A 84 -4.08 17.89 16.75
CA GLU A 84 -3.49 19.15 16.30
C GLU A 84 -3.80 19.50 14.84
N ASP A 85 -3.95 18.52 13.96
CA ASP A 85 -4.17 18.74 12.53
C ASP A 85 -4.82 17.53 11.85
N PHE A 86 -6.12 17.38 12.06
CA PHE A 86 -6.90 16.24 11.56
C PHE A 86 -6.86 16.10 10.02
N PHE A 87 -6.76 17.20 9.27
CA PHE A 87 -6.83 17.15 7.80
C PHE A 87 -5.52 16.64 7.16
N SER A 88 -4.37 16.82 7.82
CA SER A 88 -3.07 16.29 7.34
C SER A 88 -2.94 14.76 7.49
N ILE A 89 -3.90 14.12 8.15
CA ILE A 89 -4.03 12.66 8.17
C ILE A 89 -4.31 12.13 6.76
N PHE A 90 -5.18 12.81 6.02
CA PHE A 90 -5.63 12.36 4.70
C PHE A 90 -4.93 13.07 3.54
N LEU A 91 -4.48 14.30 3.76
CA LEU A 91 -3.87 15.14 2.74
C LEU A 91 -2.36 15.25 2.94
N PRO A 92 -1.56 15.41 1.86
CA PRO A 92 -0.13 15.64 1.95
C PRO A 92 0.23 17.09 2.37
N PHE A 93 -0.72 17.85 2.92
CA PHE A 93 -0.55 19.24 3.34
C PHE A 93 -0.63 19.33 4.86
N SER A 94 0.28 20.08 5.48
CA SER A 94 0.25 20.39 6.90
C SER A 94 -0.44 21.74 7.13
N PHE A 95 -1.39 21.79 8.05
CA PHE A 95 -2.14 22.99 8.40
C PHE A 95 -1.70 23.61 9.74
N LYS A 96 -0.85 22.92 10.51
CA LYS A 96 -0.43 23.35 11.86
C LYS A 96 0.39 24.67 11.89
N ASN A 97 0.95 25.13 10.76
CA ASN A 97 1.73 26.39 10.69
C ASN A 97 1.56 27.16 9.36
N GLY A 98 0.37 27.10 8.77
CA GLY A 98 0.09 27.62 7.42
C GLY A 98 0.42 26.61 6.32
N ILE A 99 -0.26 26.72 5.17
CA ILE A 99 -0.12 25.80 4.04
C ILE A 99 1.34 25.85 3.55
N LYS A 100 2.11 24.81 3.83
CA LYS A 100 3.41 24.54 3.22
C LYS A 100 3.36 23.22 2.48
#